data_AF-A0A0D1Y375-F1
#
_entry.id   AF-A0A0D1Y375-F1
#
_cell.length_a   1.000
_cell.length_b   1.000
_cell.length_c   1.000
_cell.angle_alpha   90.00
_cell.angle_beta   90.00
_cell.angle_gamma   90.00
#
_symmetry.space_group_name_H-M   'P 1'
#
loop_
_entity.id
_entity.type
_entity.pdbx_description
1 polymer ?
#
loop_
_entity_poly.entity_id
_entity_poly.type
_entity_poly.pdbx_seq_one_letter_code
_entity_poly.pdbx_strand_id
1 'polypeptide(L)'
;MSTVTRTLRNLWKIGFKDYGHQMQYIGDTKYGALVGQDRYGNKYYENLEEDLPLRTRWVDYKNKELDASHIEPGWHAWMSYMVDKPPPDDKIMQRGLRPWEPEKPMINNTGGRAAYTPYSTTKPKYSAWDPVAKPRDGSSPFTKGDIREGGEFEPKA
;
A
#
# COMPACT_ATOMS: atom_id res chain seq x y z
N MET A 1 -30.37 -16.55 2.65
CA MET A 1 -31.74 -15.96 2.60
C MET A 1 -32.00 -15.05 3.80
N SER A 2 -32.84 -14.03 3.65
CA SER A 2 -33.16 -13.02 4.68
C SER A 2 -34.22 -13.51 5.68
N THR A 3 -33.99 -14.65 6.33
CA THR A 3 -34.95 -15.22 7.30
C THR A 3 -34.43 -15.12 8.72
N VAL A 4 -35.35 -14.85 9.67
CA VAL A 4 -35.04 -14.87 11.12
C VAL A 4 -34.57 -16.26 11.57
N THR A 5 -35.04 -17.31 10.90
CA THR A 5 -34.59 -18.67 11.16
C THR A 5 -33.11 -18.86 10.85
N ARG A 6 -32.57 -18.19 9.81
CA ARG A 6 -31.14 -18.24 9.50
C ARG A 6 -30.32 -17.53 10.56
N THR A 7 -30.74 -16.34 11.00
CA THR A 7 -29.99 -15.57 12.00
C THR A 7 -29.95 -16.30 13.35
N LEU A 8 -31.08 -16.88 13.78
CA LEU A 8 -31.12 -17.70 14.99
C LEU A 8 -30.25 -18.94 14.86
N ARG A 9 -30.35 -19.70 13.76
CA ARG A 9 -29.49 -20.87 13.52
C ARG A 9 -28.00 -20.51 13.57
N ASN A 10 -27.61 -19.42 12.92
CA ASN A 10 -26.22 -18.97 12.91
C ASN A 10 -25.77 -18.49 14.30
N LEU A 11 -26.63 -17.81 15.05
CA LEU A 11 -26.36 -17.41 16.44
C LEU A 11 -26.05 -18.63 17.31
N TRP A 12 -26.79 -19.73 17.16
CA TRP A 12 -26.53 -20.97 17.88
C TRP A 12 -25.21 -21.64 17.46
N LYS A 13 -24.84 -21.58 16.17
CA LYS A 13 -23.58 -22.16 15.66
C LYS A 13 -22.34 -21.36 16.09
N ILE A 14 -22.42 -20.04 16.09
CA ILE A 14 -21.29 -19.13 16.31
C ILE A 14 -21.14 -18.76 17.80
N GLY A 15 -22.26 -18.67 18.53
CA GLY A 15 -22.32 -18.24 19.93
C GLY A 15 -22.53 -16.74 20.11
N PHE A 16 -22.92 -16.34 21.32
CA PHE A 16 -23.35 -14.97 21.64
C PHE A 16 -22.26 -13.90 21.49
N LYS A 17 -21.00 -14.24 21.81
CA LYS A 17 -19.88 -13.31 21.73
C LYS A 17 -19.62 -12.88 20.29
N ASP A 18 -19.45 -13.87 19.42
CA ASP A 18 -19.15 -13.64 18.01
C ASP A 18 -20.38 -13.10 17.27
N TYR A 19 -21.60 -13.47 17.68
CA TYR A 19 -22.83 -12.80 17.23
C TYR A 19 -22.80 -11.30 17.52
N GLY A 20 -22.50 -10.89 18.76
CA GLY A 20 -22.41 -9.48 19.13
C GLY A 20 -21.33 -8.73 18.34
N HIS A 21 -20.16 -9.36 18.16
CA HIS A 21 -19.08 -8.82 17.32
C HIS A 21 -19.53 -8.61 15.86
N GLN A 22 -20.08 -9.65 15.24
CA GLN A 22 -20.55 -9.57 13.85
C GLN A 22 -21.67 -8.54 13.67
N MET A 23 -22.58 -8.42 14.64
CA MET A 23 -23.63 -7.40 14.59
C MET A 23 -23.07 -5.98 14.64
N GLN A 24 -21.98 -5.75 15.38
CA GLN A 24 -21.35 -4.43 15.48
C GLN A 24 -20.59 -4.03 14.21
N TYR A 25 -19.91 -4.98 13.55
CA TYR A 25 -19.01 -4.67 12.42
C TYR A 25 -19.58 -5.02 11.04
N ILE A 26 -20.22 -6.18 10.89
CA ILE A 26 -20.76 -6.67 9.61
C ILE A 26 -22.24 -6.29 9.48
N GLY A 27 -22.98 -6.23 10.58
CA GLY A 27 -24.43 -6.02 10.60
C GLY A 27 -25.24 -7.25 10.15
N ASP A 28 -24.58 -8.40 10.00
CA ASP A 28 -25.21 -9.68 9.65
C ASP A 28 -24.56 -10.83 10.43
N THR A 29 -25.37 -11.83 10.80
CA THR A 29 -24.89 -13.05 11.45
C THR A 29 -24.53 -14.09 10.41
N LYS A 30 -23.24 -14.33 10.22
CA LYS A 30 -22.67 -15.26 9.25
C LYS A 30 -21.87 -16.36 9.91
N TYR A 31 -22.12 -17.60 9.51
CA TYR A 31 -21.38 -18.78 9.96
C TYR A 31 -20.63 -19.39 8.78
N GLY A 32 -19.35 -19.70 8.94
CA GLY A 32 -18.53 -20.36 7.92
C GLY A 32 -17.23 -20.89 8.48
N ALA A 33 -16.53 -21.66 7.66
CA ALA A 33 -15.22 -22.20 7.99
C ALA A 33 -14.15 -21.11 7.90
N LEU A 34 -13.22 -21.07 8.86
CA LEU A 34 -12.06 -20.19 8.82
C LEU A 34 -11.08 -20.72 7.75
N VAL A 35 -10.90 -19.96 6.68
CA VAL A 35 -10.00 -20.31 5.57
C VAL A 35 -8.57 -19.90 5.90
N GLY A 36 -8.39 -18.75 6.55
CA GLY A 36 -7.07 -18.30 6.98
C GLY A 36 -7.05 -16.90 7.55
N GLN A 37 -5.84 -16.44 7.87
CA GLN A 37 -5.58 -15.11 8.40
C GLN A 37 -4.46 -14.44 7.60
N ASP A 38 -4.59 -13.15 7.32
CA ASP A 38 -3.52 -12.36 6.71
C ASP A 38 -2.49 -11.83 7.73
N ARG A 39 -1.43 -11.16 7.25
CA ARG A 39 -0.37 -10.65 8.13
C ARG A 39 -0.82 -9.42 8.93
N TYR A 40 -1.83 -8.71 8.44
CA TYR A 40 -2.48 -7.63 9.18
C TYR A 40 -3.27 -8.19 10.38
N GLY A 41 -3.75 -9.43 10.23
CA GLY A 41 -4.51 -10.20 11.20
C GLY A 41 -6.01 -10.27 10.90
N ASN A 42 -6.45 -9.86 9.72
CA ASN A 42 -7.83 -10.06 9.25
C ASN A 42 -8.08 -11.54 8.99
N LYS A 43 -9.26 -12.02 9.36
CA LYS A 43 -9.66 -13.43 9.23
C LYS A 43 -10.64 -13.59 8.08
N TYR A 44 -10.45 -14.63 7.28
CA TYR A 44 -11.24 -14.89 6.08
C TYR A 44 -12.05 -16.16 6.28
N TYR A 45 -13.33 -16.10 5.92
CA TYR A 45 -14.28 -17.18 6.10
C TYR A 45 -15.00 -17.51 4.80
N GLU A 46 -15.40 -18.77 4.66
CA GLU A 46 -16.17 -19.26 3.52
C GLU A 46 -17.32 -20.16 3.96
N ASN A 47 -18.46 -20.03 3.29
CA ASN A 47 -19.61 -20.92 3.36
C ASN A 47 -20.31 -20.98 1.99
N LEU A 48 -20.14 -22.09 1.27
CA LEU A 48 -20.68 -22.30 -0.07
C LEU A 48 -22.13 -22.82 -0.08
N GLU A 49 -22.62 -23.34 1.05
CA GLU A 49 -23.86 -24.13 1.09
C GLU A 49 -25.10 -23.31 1.43
N GLU A 50 -25.00 -22.39 2.40
CA GLU A 50 -26.18 -21.73 2.98
C GLU A 50 -26.46 -20.32 2.43
N ASP A 51 -25.46 -19.70 1.80
CA ASP A 51 -25.51 -18.30 1.39
C ASP A 51 -25.69 -18.09 -0.11
N LEU A 52 -26.19 -16.90 -0.46
CA LEU A 52 -26.39 -16.48 -1.85
C LEU A 52 -25.04 -16.34 -2.57
N PRO A 53 -25.00 -16.47 -3.90
CA PRO A 53 -23.82 -16.15 -4.69
C PRO A 53 -23.27 -14.76 -4.31
N LEU A 54 -21.94 -14.64 -4.27
CA LEU A 54 -21.20 -13.47 -3.81
C LEU A 54 -21.24 -13.17 -2.30
N ARG A 55 -22.08 -13.84 -1.50
CA ARG A 55 -22.09 -13.70 -0.03
C ARG A 55 -21.41 -14.85 0.71
N THR A 56 -20.89 -15.83 -0.03
CA THR A 56 -20.28 -17.06 0.49
C THR A 56 -18.92 -16.80 1.15
N ARG A 57 -18.19 -15.78 0.72
CA ARG A 57 -16.91 -15.34 1.31
C ARG A 57 -17.06 -14.01 2.06
N TRP A 58 -16.42 -13.89 3.21
CA TRP A 58 -16.34 -12.61 3.95
C TRP A 58 -15.06 -12.52 4.78
N VAL A 59 -14.74 -11.28 5.15
CA VAL A 59 -13.61 -10.94 6.01
C VAL A 59 -14.13 -10.38 7.34
N ASP A 60 -13.45 -10.78 8.42
CA ASP A 60 -13.54 -10.15 9.73
C ASP A 60 -12.25 -9.37 9.97
N TYR A 61 -12.37 -8.04 9.94
CA TYR A 61 -11.23 -7.15 10.08
C TYR A 61 -10.72 -7.15 11.52
N LYS A 62 -9.40 -7.09 11.68
CA LYS A 62 -8.79 -6.98 13.02
C LYS A 62 -9.09 -5.62 13.68
N ASN A 63 -9.10 -4.56 12.89
CA ASN A 63 -9.27 -3.19 13.37
C ASN A 63 -10.73 -2.77 13.35
N LYS A 64 -11.11 -1.94 14.33
CA LYS A 64 -12.48 -1.41 14.46
C LYS A 64 -12.83 -0.44 13.35
N GLU A 65 -11.88 0.43 13.00
CA GLU A 65 -11.94 1.29 11.83
C GLU A 65 -11.56 0.44 10.62
N LEU A 66 -12.58 -0.18 10.04
CA LEU A 66 -12.43 -1.04 8.87
C LEU A 66 -12.30 -0.19 7.61
N ASP A 67 -11.39 -0.62 6.73
CA ASP A 67 -11.23 -0.10 5.38
C ASP A 67 -10.96 -1.28 4.45
N ALA A 68 -11.53 -1.24 3.25
CA ALA A 68 -11.34 -2.26 2.23
C ALA A 68 -9.87 -2.37 1.79
N SER A 69 -9.10 -1.29 1.91
CA SER A 69 -7.66 -1.30 1.60
C SER A 69 -6.81 -2.15 2.56
N HIS A 70 -7.37 -2.58 3.70
CA HIS A 70 -6.66 -3.44 4.65
C HIS A 70 -6.54 -4.89 4.19
N ILE A 71 -7.29 -5.29 3.15
CA ILE A 71 -7.20 -6.64 2.58
C ILE A 71 -5.94 -6.76 1.75
N GLU A 72 -5.12 -7.76 2.03
CA GLU A 72 -3.92 -8.02 1.23
C GLU A 72 -4.27 -8.45 -0.21
N PRO A 73 -3.46 -8.09 -1.23
CA PRO A 73 -3.71 -8.40 -2.64
C PRO A 73 -4.13 -9.84 -2.98
N GLY A 74 -3.48 -10.86 -2.40
CA GLY A 74 -3.84 -12.26 -2.65
C GLY A 74 -5.22 -12.61 -2.07
N TRP A 75 -5.49 -12.14 -0.86
CA TRP A 75 -6.80 -12.31 -0.22
C TRP A 75 -7.88 -11.48 -0.91
N HIS A 76 -7.53 -10.33 -1.48
CA HIS A 76 -8.42 -9.51 -2.28
C HIS A 76 -8.86 -10.26 -3.55
N ALA A 77 -7.92 -10.89 -4.27
CA ALA A 77 -8.26 -11.71 -5.44
C ALA A 77 -9.22 -12.86 -5.09
N TRP A 78 -8.97 -13.56 -3.98
CA TRP A 78 -9.84 -14.64 -3.51
C TRP A 78 -11.22 -14.12 -3.06
N MET A 79 -11.26 -13.03 -2.29
CA MET A 79 -12.50 -12.39 -1.82
C MET A 79 -13.37 -11.87 -2.97
N SER A 80 -12.75 -11.38 -4.05
CA SER A 80 -13.45 -10.92 -5.25
C SER A 80 -13.80 -12.03 -6.23
N TYR A 81 -13.66 -13.31 -5.85
CA TYR A 81 -13.91 -14.47 -6.71
C TYR A 81 -13.09 -14.46 -8.02
N MET A 82 -11.91 -13.81 -8.03
CA MET A 82 -11.00 -13.88 -9.16
C MET A 82 -10.25 -15.21 -9.20
N VAL A 83 -10.02 -15.80 -8.02
CA VAL A 83 -9.40 -17.11 -7.85
C VAL A 83 -10.20 -17.97 -6.88
N ASP A 84 -10.20 -19.28 -7.13
CA ASP A 84 -10.89 -20.25 -6.27
C ASP A 84 -10.06 -20.61 -5.04
N LYS A 85 -8.74 -20.73 -5.21
CA LYS A 85 -7.82 -21.13 -4.15
C LYS A 85 -7.40 -19.91 -3.32
N PRO A 86 -7.44 -20.00 -1.97
CA PRO A 86 -6.96 -18.92 -1.11
C PRO A 86 -5.41 -18.86 -1.13
N PRO A 87 -4.81 -17.75 -0.69
CA PRO A 87 -3.35 -17.57 -0.69
C PRO A 87 -2.53 -18.66 0.01
N PRO A 88 -2.98 -19.31 1.10
CA PRO A 88 -2.24 -20.43 1.70
C PRO A 88 -2.08 -21.62 0.74
N ASP A 89 -3.09 -21.89 -0.10
CA ASP A 89 -3.13 -23.06 -0.99
C ASP A 89 -2.53 -22.79 -2.38
N ASP A 90 -2.52 -21.53 -2.81
CA ASP A 90 -1.97 -21.14 -4.12
C ASP A 90 -0.58 -20.53 -3.99
N LYS A 91 0.43 -21.29 -4.45
CA LYS A 91 1.83 -20.87 -4.50
C LYS A 91 2.04 -19.54 -5.24
N ILE A 92 1.23 -19.20 -6.24
CA ILE A 92 1.40 -17.94 -6.98
C ILE A 92 0.94 -16.74 -6.15
N MET A 93 -0.07 -16.97 -5.30
CA MET A 93 -0.65 -15.95 -4.41
C MET A 93 0.05 -15.89 -3.05
N GLN A 94 0.90 -16.86 -2.73
CA GLN A 94 1.78 -16.80 -1.58
C GLN A 94 2.70 -15.59 -1.64
N ARG A 95 2.79 -14.90 -0.52
CA ARG A 95 3.55 -13.67 -0.32
C ARG A 95 4.98 -14.01 0.13
N GLY A 96 5.96 -13.18 -0.21
CA GLY A 96 7.35 -13.35 0.18
C GLY A 96 8.21 -14.22 -0.76
N LEU A 97 7.63 -14.69 -1.86
CA LEU A 97 8.38 -15.39 -2.92
C LEU A 97 9.19 -14.42 -3.81
N ARG A 98 8.78 -13.15 -3.86
CA ARG A 98 9.33 -12.14 -4.76
C ARG A 98 10.22 -11.18 -3.97
N PRO A 99 11.45 -10.90 -4.42
CA PRO A 99 12.40 -10.09 -3.65
C PRO A 99 12.01 -8.61 -3.53
N TRP A 100 11.18 -8.10 -4.43
CA TRP A 100 10.68 -6.71 -4.40
C TRP A 100 9.40 -6.52 -3.58
N GLU A 101 8.86 -7.60 -3.02
CA GLU A 101 7.58 -7.55 -2.33
C GLU A 101 7.73 -6.93 -0.94
N PRO A 102 6.87 -5.97 -0.56
CA PRO A 102 6.98 -5.34 0.75
C PRO A 102 6.75 -6.34 1.88
N GLU A 103 7.60 -6.26 2.91
CA GLU A 103 7.48 -7.08 4.12
C GLU A 103 6.24 -6.74 4.95
N LYS A 104 5.62 -5.57 4.81
CA LYS A 104 4.43 -5.20 5.60
C LYS A 104 3.27 -4.88 4.66
N PRO A 105 2.04 -5.26 5.00
CA PRO A 105 0.87 -4.83 4.25
C PRO A 105 0.78 -3.31 4.28
N MET A 106 0.70 -2.69 3.11
CA MET A 106 0.50 -1.25 2.98
C MET A 106 -0.98 -0.96 2.82
N ILE A 107 -1.49 -0.06 3.68
CA ILE A 107 -2.87 0.40 3.66
C ILE A 107 -2.98 1.71 2.86
N ASN A 108 -4.19 2.10 2.50
CA ASN A 108 -4.43 3.41 1.89
C ASN A 108 -4.19 4.52 2.92
N ASN A 109 -3.21 5.39 2.64
CA ASN A 109 -2.85 6.51 3.51
C ASN A 109 -3.46 7.85 3.06
N THR A 110 -4.48 7.82 2.19
CA THR A 110 -5.19 9.03 1.74
C THR A 110 -5.68 9.86 2.93
N GLY A 111 -5.42 11.17 2.90
CA GLY A 111 -5.79 12.09 4.00
C GLY A 111 -4.88 12.01 5.24
N GLY A 112 -3.96 11.05 5.30
CA GLY A 112 -2.96 10.94 6.35
C GLY A 112 -1.64 11.65 6.03
N ARG A 113 -0.73 11.68 7.00
CA ARG A 113 0.63 12.24 6.82
C ARG A 113 1.48 11.48 5.79
N ALA A 114 1.19 10.20 5.59
CA ALA A 114 1.88 9.33 4.63
C ALA A 114 1.17 9.25 3.27
N ALA A 115 0.26 10.18 2.97
CA ALA A 115 -0.37 10.27 1.66
C ALA A 115 0.67 10.51 0.56
N TYR A 116 0.44 9.92 -0.62
CA TYR A 116 1.29 10.15 -1.77
C TYR A 116 1.12 11.58 -2.29
N THR A 117 2.23 12.33 -2.33
CA THR A 117 2.30 13.66 -2.94
C THR A 117 3.12 13.58 -4.21
N PRO A 118 2.55 13.90 -5.39
CA PRO A 118 3.31 13.87 -6.63
C PRO A 118 4.41 14.94 -6.62
N TYR A 119 5.56 14.61 -7.17
CA TYR A 119 6.68 15.52 -7.35
C TYR A 119 7.33 15.30 -8.72
N SER A 120 8.09 16.27 -9.20
CA SER A 120 8.90 16.08 -10.42
C SER A 120 10.05 15.12 -10.11
N THR A 121 10.06 13.97 -10.78
CA THR A 121 11.20 13.04 -10.77
C THR A 121 12.36 13.53 -11.64
N THR A 122 12.18 14.61 -12.39
CA THR A 122 13.21 15.20 -13.25
C THR A 122 13.96 16.31 -12.54
N LYS A 123 15.28 16.37 -12.76
CA LYS A 123 16.12 17.50 -12.37
C LYS A 123 15.89 18.68 -13.35
N PRO A 124 16.13 19.94 -12.92
CA PRO A 124 16.14 21.06 -13.85
C PRO A 124 17.07 20.79 -15.04
N LYS A 125 16.60 21.07 -16.26
CA LYS A 125 17.38 20.82 -17.49
C LYS A 125 18.60 21.74 -17.60
N TYR A 126 18.53 22.91 -17.00
CA TYR A 126 19.59 23.91 -16.98
C TYR A 126 20.03 24.15 -15.53
N SER A 127 21.34 24.19 -15.30
CA SER A 127 21.92 24.59 -14.01
C SER A 127 22.08 26.10 -13.97
N ALA A 128 21.59 26.72 -12.89
CA ALA A 128 21.87 28.13 -12.62
C ALA A 128 23.37 28.32 -12.29
N TRP A 129 23.90 29.50 -12.61
CA TRP A 129 25.22 29.90 -12.15
C TRP A 129 25.20 30.11 -10.63
N ASP A 130 26.20 29.55 -9.93
CA ASP A 130 26.38 29.73 -8.48
C ASP A 130 27.38 30.87 -8.23
N PRO A 131 26.93 32.03 -7.72
CA PRO A 131 27.77 33.22 -7.60
C PRO A 131 28.81 33.07 -6.49
N VAL A 132 30.09 33.06 -6.86
CA VAL A 132 31.20 33.16 -5.90
C VAL A 132 31.66 34.61 -5.79
N ALA A 133 31.34 35.27 -4.67
CA ALA A 133 31.82 36.62 -4.39
C ALA A 133 33.32 36.58 -4.04
N LYS A 134 34.17 37.14 -4.90
CA LYS A 134 35.59 37.39 -4.59
C LYS A 134 35.76 38.80 -3.99
N PRO A 135 36.47 38.96 -2.86
CA PRO A 135 36.79 40.29 -2.33
C PRO A 135 37.71 41.05 -3.29
N ARG A 136 37.60 42.38 -3.31
CA ARG A 136 38.52 43.25 -4.07
C ARG A 136 39.80 43.41 -3.24
N ASP A 137 40.84 42.66 -3.56
CA ASP A 137 42.14 42.70 -2.89
C ASP A 137 43.08 43.80 -3.41
N GLY A 138 42.58 44.67 -4.31
CA GLY A 138 43.37 45.73 -4.92
C GLY A 138 44.34 45.24 -6.01
N SER A 139 44.40 43.93 -6.26
CA SER A 139 45.09 43.40 -7.43
C SER A 139 44.18 43.56 -8.66
N SER A 140 44.67 44.28 -9.67
CA SER A 140 44.00 44.34 -10.97
C SER A 140 44.03 42.93 -11.59
N PRO A 141 42.96 42.44 -12.24
CA PRO A 141 43.00 41.19 -13.01
C PRO A 141 44.05 41.25 -14.13
N PHE A 142 44.40 42.45 -14.56
CA PHE A 142 45.52 42.72 -15.44
C PHE A 142 46.73 43.01 -14.57
N THR A 143 47.67 42.06 -14.52
CA THR A 143 49.01 42.40 -14.04
C THR A 143 49.61 43.47 -14.96
N LYS A 144 50.50 44.31 -14.44
CA LYS A 144 51.12 45.43 -15.20
C LYS A 144 51.95 44.97 -16.43
N GLY A 145 51.95 43.66 -16.75
CA GLY A 145 52.54 43.04 -17.93
C GLY A 145 51.57 42.18 -18.77
N ASP A 146 50.26 42.17 -18.52
CA ASP A 146 49.26 41.45 -19.34
C ASP A 146 48.84 42.21 -20.62
N ILE A 147 49.47 43.36 -20.90
CA ILE A 147 49.44 43.95 -22.23
C ILE A 147 50.46 43.16 -23.07
N ARG A 148 50.07 41.98 -23.56
CA ARG A 148 50.85 41.24 -24.55
C ARG A 148 50.76 41.99 -25.88
N GLU A 149 51.83 42.70 -26.26
CA GLU A 149 52.17 42.82 -27.68
C GLU A 149 52.38 41.40 -28.21
N GLY A 150 51.42 40.86 -28.98
CA GLY A 150 51.64 39.78 -29.93
C GLY A 150 51.80 38.33 -29.43
N GLY A 151 51.29 37.92 -28.26
CA GLY A 151 51.40 36.52 -27.80
C GLY A 151 50.13 35.69 -28.03
N GLU A 152 50.20 34.72 -28.94
CA GLU A 152 49.13 33.76 -29.32
C GLU A 152 48.47 33.05 -28.13
N PHE A 153 47.17 32.78 -28.29
CA PHE A 153 46.29 32.15 -27.31
C PHE A 153 46.36 30.62 -27.43
N GLU A 154 46.95 29.95 -26.42
CA GLU A 154 46.79 28.51 -26.26
C GLU A 154 45.62 28.20 -25.30
N PRO A 155 44.56 27.51 -25.76
CA PRO A 155 43.52 27.00 -24.88
C PRO A 155 44.06 25.77 -24.13
N LYS A 156 44.11 25.84 -22.79
CA LYS A 156 44.36 24.65 -21.97
C LYS A 156 43.13 23.75 -21.99
N ALA A 157 43.39 22.46 -22.24
CA ALA A 157 42.44 21.34 -22.22
C ALA A 157 41.82 21.10 -20.84
#